data_AF-A0A7R9VMW7-F1
#
_entry.id   AF-A0A7R9VMW7-F1
#
_cell.length_a   1.000
_cell.length_b   1.000
_cell.length_c   1.000
_cell.angle_alpha   90.00
_cell.angle_beta   90.00
_cell.angle_gamma   90.00
#
_symmetry.space_group_name_H-M   'P 1'
#
loop_
_entity.id
_entity.type
_entity.pdbx_description
1 polymer ?
#
loop_
_entity_poly.entity_id
_entity_poly.type
_entity_poly.pdbx_seq_one_letter_code
_entity_poly.pdbx_strand_id
1 'polypeptide(L)'
;QYMWMRVALGIHCCHNRTTATEEQEDTNLESAFETYDLMSRGLFSHATPTLFYSGTTHPQLSSCFLVQMSEDSINGIYDTLKRCAVISKSAGGIGLSVH
;
A
#
# COMPACT_ATOMS: atom_id res chain seq x y z
N GLN A 1 -12.42 16.35 -3.42
CA GLN A 1 -12.64 16.02 -1.98
C GLN A 1 -12.87 14.53 -1.75
N TYR A 2 -13.68 13.84 -2.56
CA TYR A 2 -13.91 12.38 -2.42
C TYR A 2 -12.65 11.49 -2.43
N MET A 3 -11.63 11.86 -3.20
CA MET A 3 -10.37 11.11 -3.25
C MET A 3 -9.70 11.01 -1.88
N TRP A 4 -9.57 12.13 -1.15
CA TRP A 4 -8.92 12.18 0.16
C TRP A 4 -9.67 11.36 1.21
N MET A 5 -11.00 11.47 1.21
CA MET A 5 -11.84 10.70 2.14
C MET A 5 -11.74 9.19 1.86
N ARG A 6 -11.77 8.78 0.59
CA ARG A 6 -11.56 7.36 0.21
C ARG A 6 -10.21 6.85 0.71
N VAL A 7 -9.14 7.63 0.51
CA VAL A 7 -7.80 7.23 0.92
C VAL A 7 -7.71 7.09 2.44
N ALA A 8 -8.26 8.05 3.19
CA ALA A 8 -8.25 8.02 4.65
C ALA A 8 -9.02 6.82 5.20
N LEU A 9 -10.25 6.60 4.72
CA LEU A 9 -11.05 5.43 5.11
C LEU A 9 -10.38 4.12 4.69
N GLY A 10 -9.77 4.07 3.50
CA GLY A 10 -9.08 2.89 3.01
C GLY A 10 -7.82 2.51 3.80
N ILE A 11 -7.21 3.47 4.51
CA ILE A 11 -6.05 3.22 5.38
C ILE A 11 -6.50 2.77 6.78
N HIS A 12 -7.48 3.46 7.35
CA HIS A 12 -7.85 3.27 8.76
C HIS A 12 -8.96 2.23 8.97
N CYS A 13 -9.88 2.09 8.01
CA CYS A 13 -11.10 1.31 8.18
C CYS A 13 -11.13 0.00 7.35
N CYS A 14 -10.02 -0.41 6.72
CA CYS A 14 -9.99 -1.62 5.88
C CYS A 14 -9.84 -2.95 6.64
N HIS A 15 -9.81 -2.92 7.97
CA HIS A 15 -9.66 -4.12 8.80
C HIS A 15 -10.94 -4.98 8.86
N ASN A 16 -10.80 -6.25 9.20
CA ASN A 16 -11.90 -7.22 9.19
C ASN A 16 -12.97 -6.86 10.24
N ARG A 17 -14.16 -6.47 9.77
CA ARG A 17 -15.28 -6.01 10.62
C ARG A 17 -15.80 -7.05 11.61
N THR A 18 -15.49 -8.33 11.43
CA THR A 18 -15.99 -9.40 12.30
C THR A 18 -15.32 -9.45 13.68
N THR A 19 -14.20 -8.74 13.87
CA THR A 19 -13.44 -8.74 15.14
C THR A 19 -13.33 -7.37 15.80
N ALA A 20 -13.94 -6.34 15.22
CA ALA A 20 -13.85 -4.98 15.76
C ALA A 20 -14.90 -4.77 16.86
N THR A 21 -14.47 -4.19 17.98
CA THR A 21 -15.36 -3.63 18.99
C THR A 21 -15.83 -2.24 18.54
N GLU A 22 -17.00 -1.79 19.01
CA GLU A 22 -17.56 -0.47 18.65
C GLU A 22 -16.57 0.67 18.97
N GLU A 23 -15.90 0.63 20.12
CA GLU A 23 -14.88 1.60 20.51
C GLU A 23 -13.68 1.66 19.53
N GLN A 24 -13.33 0.52 18.92
CA GLN A 24 -12.25 0.45 17.94
C GLN A 24 -12.68 1.05 16.59
N GLU A 25 -13.95 0.90 16.21
CA GLU A 25 -14.49 1.52 15.00
C GLU A 25 -14.51 3.05 15.12
N ASP A 26 -14.92 3.58 16.27
CA ASP A 26 -14.91 5.03 16.53
C ASP A 26 -13.48 5.60 16.47
N THR A 27 -12.52 4.94 17.11
CA THR A 27 -11.10 5.35 17.06
C THR A 27 -10.54 5.36 15.63
N ASN A 28 -10.91 4.37 14.82
CA ASN A 28 -10.50 4.29 13.41
C ASN A 28 -11.12 5.41 12.57
N LEU A 29 -12.38 5.77 12.84
CA LEU A 29 -13.06 6.87 12.15
C LEU A 29 -12.45 8.23 12.52
N GLU A 30 -12.13 8.46 13.79
CA GLU A 30 -11.43 9.67 14.22
C GLU A 30 -10.08 9.82 13.49
N SER A 31 -9.31 8.74 13.41
CA SER A 31 -8.03 8.71 12.68
C SER A 31 -8.20 8.99 11.18
N ALA A 32 -9.28 8.49 10.57
CA ALA A 32 -9.61 8.78 9.17
C ALA A 32 -9.94 10.25 8.96
N PHE A 33 -10.71 10.88 9.86
CA PHE A 33 -11.03 12.30 9.76
C PHE A 33 -9.82 13.20 9.94
N GLU A 34 -8.92 12.87 10.87
CA GLU A 34 -7.66 13.60 11.04
C GLU A 34 -6.82 13.53 9.76
N THR A 35 -6.65 12.32 9.21
CA THR A 35 -5.89 12.10 7.98
C THR A 35 -6.49 12.87 6.81
N TYR A 36 -7.83 12.90 6.70
CA TYR A 36 -8.54 13.70 5.70
C TYR A 36 -8.28 15.20 5.87
N ASP A 37 -8.38 15.75 7.08
CA ASP A 37 -8.16 17.19 7.33
C ASP A 37 -6.76 17.60 6.88
N LEU A 38 -5.74 16.87 7.35
CA LEU A 38 -4.35 17.17 7.04
C LEU A 38 -4.04 17.08 5.53
N MET A 39 -4.55 16.07 4.81
CA MET A 39 -4.41 16.00 3.35
C MET A 39 -5.19 17.11 2.63
N SER A 40 -6.42 17.40 3.07
CA SER A 40 -7.29 18.39 2.43
C SER A 40 -6.74 19.82 2.55
N ARG A 41 -5.98 20.09 3.62
CA ARG A 41 -5.27 21.34 3.87
C ARG A 41 -3.88 21.39 3.25
N GLY A 42 -3.44 20.32 2.59
CA GLY A 42 -2.12 20.22 1.96
C GLY A 42 -0.96 20.16 2.94
N LEU A 43 -1.21 19.77 4.20
CA LEU A 43 -0.17 19.63 5.22
C LEU A 43 0.70 18.39 5.00
N PHE A 44 0.13 17.35 4.38
CA PHE A 44 0.88 16.20 3.89
C PHE A 44 0.19 15.55 2.68
N SER A 45 0.90 14.67 1.99
CA SER A 45 0.33 13.82 0.94
C SER A 45 0.91 12.42 1.02
N HIS A 46 0.12 11.40 0.71
CA HIS A 46 0.65 10.05 0.53
C HIS A 46 1.32 9.90 -0.85
N ALA A 47 2.15 8.87 -0.97
CA ALA A 47 2.72 8.48 -2.25
C ALA A 47 1.62 8.08 -3.25
N THR A 48 1.93 8.24 -4.53
CA THR A 48 1.07 7.90 -5.67
C THR A 48 0.34 6.55 -5.52
N PRO A 49 1.00 5.41 -5.23
CA PRO A 49 0.28 4.12 -5.13
C PRO A 49 -0.81 4.13 -4.06
N THR A 50 -0.58 4.75 -2.90
CA THR A 50 -1.59 4.87 -1.84
C THR A 50 -2.77 5.72 -2.30
N LEU A 51 -2.50 6.84 -2.98
CA LEU A 51 -3.55 7.72 -3.49
C LEU A 51 -4.42 7.05 -4.55
N PHE A 52 -3.83 6.25 -5.44
CA PHE A 52 -4.58 5.55 -6.50
C PHE A 52 -5.33 4.33 -5.97
N TYR A 53 -4.70 3.50 -5.13
CA TYR A 53 -5.22 2.16 -4.81
C TYR A 53 -5.89 2.01 -3.44
N SER A 54 -5.76 2.98 -2.51
CA SER A 54 -6.43 2.88 -1.19
C SER A 54 -7.95 2.82 -1.32
N GLY A 55 -8.59 1.89 -0.59
CA GLY A 55 -10.04 1.69 -0.66
C GLY A 55 -10.56 1.09 -1.98
N THR A 56 -9.68 0.48 -2.79
CA THR A 56 -10.08 -0.31 -3.97
C THR A 56 -10.07 -1.81 -3.66
N THR A 57 -10.57 -2.65 -4.57
CA THR A 57 -10.59 -4.12 -4.41
C THR A 57 -9.20 -4.76 -4.40
N HIS A 58 -8.19 -4.08 -4.97
CA HIS A 58 -6.81 -4.55 -5.02
C HIS A 58 -5.87 -3.45 -4.50
N PRO A 59 -5.80 -3.25 -3.17
CA PRO A 59 -5.06 -2.14 -2.57
C PRO A 59 -3.55 -2.39 -2.57
N GLN A 60 -2.88 -2.00 -3.66
CA GLN A 60 -1.44 -2.07 -3.81
C GLN A 60 -0.82 -0.72 -3.39
N LEU A 61 -0.50 -0.56 -2.11
CA LEU A 61 -0.21 0.77 -1.54
C LEU A 61 1.28 1.19 -1.61
N SER A 62 2.17 0.32 -2.08
CA SER A 62 3.63 0.51 -2.01
C SER A 62 4.30 0.32 -3.37
N SER A 63 4.94 1.32 -3.95
CA SER A 63 5.52 1.17 -5.29
C SER A 63 7.02 0.86 -5.30
N CYS A 64 7.68 0.69 -4.15
CA CYS A 64 9.15 0.55 -4.09
C CYS A 64 9.53 -0.72 -3.34
N PHE A 65 10.30 -1.59 -4.00
CA PHE A 65 10.69 -2.90 -3.47
C PHE A 65 12.20 -3.10 -3.58
N LEU A 66 12.78 -3.72 -2.56
CA LEU A 66 14.14 -4.26 -2.62
C LEU A 66 14.04 -5.77 -2.73
N VAL A 67 14.67 -6.34 -3.76
CA VAL A 67 14.68 -7.77 -4.04
C VAL A 67 16.13 -8.24 -4.01
N GLN A 68 16.37 -9.38 -3.36
CA GLN A 68 17.66 -10.07 -3.38
C GLN A 68 17.54 -11.31 -4.28
N MET A 69 18.59 -11.62 -5.04
CA MET A 69 18.66 -12.87 -5.79
C MET A 69 18.48 -14.06 -4.87
N SER A 70 17.59 -14.99 -5.25
CA SER A 70 17.19 -16.10 -4.39
C SER A 70 18.34 -17.08 -4.12
N GLU A 71 19.11 -17.41 -5.15
CA GLU A 71 20.26 -18.31 -5.10
C GLU A 71 21.24 -17.95 -6.24
N ASP A 72 22.53 -18.23 -6.05
CA ASP A 72 23.54 -18.22 -7.12
C ASP A 72 23.41 -19.47 -8.00
N SER A 73 22.26 -19.57 -8.65
CA SER A 73 21.93 -20.65 -9.57
C SER A 73 21.05 -20.12 -10.69
N ILE A 74 21.07 -20.78 -11.85
CA ILE A 74 20.20 -20.41 -12.98
C ILE A 74 18.72 -20.43 -12.56
N ASN A 75 18.32 -21.40 -11.75
CA ASN A 75 16.96 -21.47 -11.21
C ASN A 75 16.67 -20.27 -10.29
N GLY A 76 17.60 -19.92 -9.40
CA GLY A 76 17.51 -18.75 -8.52
C GLY A 76 17.37 -17.45 -9.29
N ILE A 77 18.08 -17.29 -10.41
CA ILE A 77 17.96 -16.13 -11.31
C ILE A 77 16.55 -16.07 -11.92
N TYR A 78 16.06 -17.17 -12.50
CA TYR A 78 14.74 -17.19 -13.14
C TYR A 78 13.59 -16.96 -12.14
N ASP A 79 13.69 -17.50 -10.93
CA ASP A 79 12.70 -17.25 -9.88
C ASP A 79 12.72 -15.79 -9.42
N THR A 80 13.91 -15.20 -9.32
CA THR A 80 14.06 -13.77 -9.00
C THR A 80 13.46 -12.90 -10.09
N LEU A 81 13.70 -13.22 -11.37
CA LEU A 81 13.09 -12.52 -12.50
C LEU A 81 11.57 -12.66 -12.50
N LYS A 82 11.04 -13.85 -12.19
CA LYS A 82 9.60 -14.07 -12.05
C LYS A 82 9.00 -13.19 -10.95
N ARG A 83 9.65 -13.08 -9.78
CA ARG A 83 9.23 -12.17 -8.71
C ARG A 83 9.25 -10.71 -9.16
N CYS A 84 10.30 -10.30 -9.85
CA CYS A 84 10.40 -8.96 -10.41
C CYS A 84 9.25 -8.67 -11.38
N ALA A 85 8.92 -9.61 -12.27
CA ALA A 85 7.82 -9.47 -13.22
C ALA A 85 6.46 -9.31 -12.51
N VAL A 86 6.22 -10.07 -11.43
CA VAL A 86 5.00 -9.93 -10.62
C VAL A 86 4.90 -8.56 -9.95
N ILE A 87 6.00 -8.03 -9.44
CA ILE A 87 6.05 -6.68 -8.83
C ILE A 87 5.79 -5.61 -9.90
N SER A 88 6.49 -5.69 -11.04
CA SER A 88 6.35 -4.74 -12.14
C SER A 88 4.96 -4.74 -12.76
N LYS A 89 4.25 -5.88 -12.76
CA LYS A 89 2.85 -5.97 -13.23
C LYS A 89 1.94 -4.98 -12.51
N SER A 90 2.21 -4.71 -11.25
CA SER A 90 1.44 -3.76 -10.42
C SER A 90 2.12 -2.39 -10.33
N ALA A 91 2.92 -2.01 -11.33
CA ALA A 91 3.67 -0.76 -11.38
C ALA A 91 4.66 -0.55 -10.21
N GLY A 92 5.16 -1.62 -9.60
CA GLY A 92 6.22 -1.56 -8.61
C GLY A 92 7.60 -1.33 -9.22
N GLY A 93 8.35 -0.37 -8.70
CA GLY A 93 9.77 -0.18 -8.93
C GLY A 93 10.62 -1.09 -8.04
N ILE A 94 11.74 -1.57 -8.58
CA ILE A 94 12.55 -2.63 -7.98
C ILE A 94 14.01 -2.19 -7.90
N GLY A 95 14.59 -2.24 -6.70
CA GLY A 95 16.03 -2.28 -6.50
C GLY A 95 16.46 -3.73 -6.32
N LEU A 96 17.33 -4.23 -7.21
CA LEU A 96 17.77 -5.62 -7.20
C LEU A 96 19.21 -5.71 -6.67
N SER A 97 19.41 -6.50 -5.61
CA SER A 97 20.73 -6.90 -5.13
C SER A 97 21.15 -8.20 -5.80
N VAL A 98 22.22 -8.11 -6.60
CA VAL A 98 22.86 -9.23 -7.29
C VAL A 98 24.26 -9.36 -6.70
N HIS A 99 24.35 -10.12 -5.61
CA HIS A 99 25.62 -10.53 -5.01
C HIS A 99 25.68 -12.05 -5.07
#